data_AF-A0A1R0XEQ9-F1
#
_entry.id   AF-A0A1R0XEQ9-F1
#
_cell.length_a   1.000
_cell.length_b   1.000
_cell.length_c   1.000
_cell.angle_alpha   90.00
_cell.angle_beta   90.00
_cell.angle_gamma   90.00
#
_symmetry.space_group_name_H-M   'P 1'
#
loop_
_entity.id
_entity.type
_entity.pdbx_description
1 polymer ?
#
loop_
_entity_poly.entity_id
_entity_poly.type
_entity_poly.pdbx_seq_one_letter_code
_entity_poly.pdbx_strand_id
1 'polypeptide(L)'
;MAQAIEIGYALDRRTGNFIVTKIDHIFPARSRFHRQQIVVLPNAFFRALPSVDRRSVANVIDITANQAHELGFIVREKSEVAAYGFAVTA
;
A
#
# COMPACT_ATOMS: atom_id res chain seq x y z
N MET A 1 2.95 -13.81 13.77
CA MET A 1 3.74 -13.33 12.62
C MET A 1 3.01 -12.14 12.04
N ALA A 2 3.69 -10.99 11.88
CA ALA A 2 3.06 -9.79 11.34
C ALA A 2 2.67 -10.02 9.87
N GLN A 3 1.49 -9.58 9.47
CA GLN A 3 1.02 -9.69 8.10
C GLN A 3 1.87 -8.77 7.21
N ALA A 4 2.62 -9.36 6.28
CA ALA A 4 3.34 -8.61 5.25
C ALA A 4 2.34 -8.09 4.21
N ILE A 5 2.48 -6.81 3.85
CA ILE A 5 1.67 -6.14 2.83
C ILE A 5 2.59 -5.81 1.66
N GLU A 6 2.27 -6.34 0.48
CA GLU A 6 3.00 -6.02 -0.74
C GLU A 6 2.62 -4.63 -1.25
N ILE A 7 3.63 -3.82 -1.57
CA ILE A 7 3.46 -2.53 -2.24
C ILE A 7 4.41 -2.41 -3.43
N GLY A 8 3.96 -1.74 -4.48
CA GLY A 8 4.79 -1.23 -5.56
C GLY A 8 4.96 0.27 -5.45
N TYR A 9 6.16 0.80 -5.69
CA TYR A 9 6.40 2.24 -5.74
C TYR A 9 7.19 2.66 -6.97
N ALA A 10 7.00 3.90 -7.39
CA ALA A 10 7.79 4.55 -8.43
C ALA A 10 7.92 6.06 -8.17
N LEU A 11 9.10 6.61 -8.42
CA LEU A 11 9.37 8.04 -8.39
C LEU A 11 8.79 8.68 -9.65
N ASP A 12 7.83 9.58 -9.48
CA ASP A 12 7.34 10.44 -10.55
C ASP A 12 8.38 11.52 -10.85
N ARG A 13 9.03 11.42 -12.01
CA ARG A 13 10.04 12.39 -12.45
C ARG A 13 9.49 13.79 -12.67
N ARG A 14 8.17 13.94 -12.86
CA ARG A 14 7.55 15.26 -13.06
C ARG A 14 7.42 16.04 -11.76
N THR A 15 7.01 15.35 -10.68
CA THR A 15 6.74 15.99 -9.39
C THR A 15 7.83 15.76 -8.35
N GLY A 16 8.72 14.79 -8.58
CA GLY A 16 9.71 14.34 -7.60
C GLY A 16 9.12 13.52 -6.45
N ASN A 17 7.84 13.15 -6.50
CA ASN A 17 7.16 12.39 -5.44
C ASN A 17 7.09 10.90 -5.77
N PHE A 18 6.89 10.08 -4.75
CA PHE A 18 6.67 8.65 -4.93
C PHE A 18 5.19 8.35 -5.11
N ILE A 19 4.86 7.63 -6.17
CA ILE A 19 3.55 7.00 -6.34
C ILE A 19 3.66 5.60 -5.74
N VAL A 20 2.93 5.35 -4.66
CA VAL A 20 2.93 4.06 -3.95
C VAL A 20 1.57 3.39 -4.15
N THR A 21 1.60 2.13 -4.53
CA THR A 21 0.42 1.32 -4.84
C THR A 21 0.42 0.08 -3.96
N LYS A 22 -0.65 -0.10 -3.22
CA LYS A 22 -0.94 -1.31 -2.44
C LYS A 22 -1.99 -2.14 -3.18
N ILE A 23 -1.73 -3.44 -3.31
CA ILE A 23 -2.73 -4.39 -3.79
C ILE A 23 -3.30 -5.15 -2.60
N ASP A 24 -4.63 -5.15 -2.49
CA ASP A 24 -5.37 -5.86 -1.47
C ASP A 24 -6.00 -7.11 -2.10
N HIS A 25 -5.26 -8.21 -2.02
CA HIS A 25 -5.66 -9.50 -2.59
C HIS A 25 -6.88 -10.12 -1.90
N ILE A 26 -7.34 -9.55 -0.79
CA ILE A 26 -8.58 -10.01 -0.14
C ILE A 26 -9.79 -9.62 -0.98
N PHE A 27 -9.70 -8.55 -1.78
CA PHE A 27 -10.76 -8.14 -2.69
C PHE A 27 -10.55 -8.71 -4.10
N PRO A 28 -11.64 -9.07 -4.82
CA PRO A 28 -11.56 -9.44 -6.22
C PRO A 28 -10.89 -8.34 -7.05
N ALA A 29 -10.16 -8.72 -8.10
CA ALA A 29 -9.40 -7.77 -8.93
C ALA A 29 -10.24 -6.62 -9.53
N ARG A 30 -11.55 -6.83 -9.71
CA ARG A 30 -12.50 -5.81 -10.21
C ARG A 30 -13.03 -4.86 -9.13
N SER A 31 -12.77 -5.13 -7.86
CA SER A 31 -13.22 -4.28 -6.76
C SER A 31 -12.43 -2.98 -6.72
N ARG A 32 -13.12 -1.86 -6.48
CA ARG A 32 -12.47 -0.57 -6.20
C ARG A 32 -11.55 -0.60 -4.97
N PHE A 33 -11.72 -1.60 -4.10
CA PHE A 33 -10.92 -1.77 -2.89
C PHE A 33 -9.67 -2.62 -3.09
N HIS A 34 -9.55 -3.28 -4.25
CA HIS A 34 -8.40 -4.12 -4.60
C HIS A 34 -7.11 -3.32 -4.76
N ARG A 35 -7.20 -2.06 -5.19
CA ARG A 35 -6.04 -1.20 -5.39
C ARG A 35 -6.21 0.08 -4.60
N GLN A 36 -5.21 0.40 -3.78
CA GLN A 36 -5.06 1.72 -3.18
C GLN A 36 -3.78 2.35 -3.74
N GLN A 37 -3.86 3.60 -4.15
CA GLN A 37 -2.70 4.34 -4.63
C GLN A 37 -2.66 5.71 -3.95
N ILE A 38 -1.47 6.11 -3.54
CA ILE A 38 -1.22 7.39 -2.88
C ILE A 38 0.05 8.02 -3.45
N VAL A 39 0.15 9.34 -3.30
CA VAL A 39 1.36 10.11 -3.63
C VAL A 39 2.02 10.52 -2.32
N VAL A 40 3.30 10.21 -2.18
CA VAL A 40 4.07 10.38 -0.95
C VAL A 40 5.27 11.27 -1.23
N LEU A 41 5.48 12.28 -0.39
CA LEU A 41 6.66 13.14 -0.45
C LEU A 41 7.93 12.31 -0.17
N PRO A 42 9.08 12.58 -0.82
CA PRO A 42 10.30 11.79 -0.64
C PRO A 42 10.74 11.61 0.82
N ASN A 43 10.69 12.68 1.61
CA ASN A 43 11.08 12.62 3.02
C ASN A 43 10.13 11.73 3.84
N ALA A 44 8.82 11.78 3.57
CA ALA A 44 7.85 10.93 4.23
C ALA A 44 8.04 9.46 3.81
N PHE A 45 8.32 9.22 2.52
CA PHE A 45 8.57 7.89 1.97
C PHE A 45 9.78 7.22 2.64
N PHE A 46 10.94 7.88 2.67
CA PHE A 46 12.15 7.31 3.29
C PHE A 46 12.08 7.25 4.82
N ARG A 47 11.23 8.07 5.45
CA ARG A 47 10.96 7.97 6.89
C ARG A 47 10.15 6.72 7.21
N ALA A 48 9.11 6.42 6.44
CA ALA A 48 8.28 5.24 6.62
C ALA A 48 8.99 3.95 6.17
N LEU A 49 9.88 4.05 5.19
CA LEU A 49 10.60 2.93 4.57
C LEU A 49 12.12 3.12 4.67
N PRO A 50 12.70 3.08 5.88
CA PRO A 50 14.12 3.38 6.10
C PRO A 50 15.07 2.33 5.49
N SER A 51 14.57 1.13 5.19
CA SER A 51 15.33 0.06 4.53
C SER A 51 15.46 0.23 3.02
N VAL A 52 14.68 1.11 2.40
CA VAL A 52 14.76 1.38 0.96
C VAL A 52 15.96 2.27 0.66
N ASP A 53 16.78 1.87 -0.30
CA ASP A 53 17.87 2.71 -0.79
C ASP A 53 17.33 4.05 -1.30
N ARG A 54 17.93 5.16 -0.86
CA ARG A 54 17.58 6.52 -1.31
C ARG A 54 17.74 6.73 -2.82
N ARG A 55 18.54 5.90 -3.48
CA ARG A 55 18.70 5.90 -4.94
C ARG A 55 17.65 5.06 -5.66
N SER A 56 16.83 4.30 -4.94
CA SER A 56 15.78 3.47 -5.52
C SER A 56 14.69 4.34 -6.14
N VAL A 57 14.49 4.19 -7.45
CA VAL A 57 13.48 4.93 -8.20
C VAL A 57 12.17 4.16 -8.35
N ALA A 58 12.18 2.83 -8.35
CA ALA A 58 10.98 2.00 -8.37
C ALA A 58 11.29 0.59 -7.87
N ASN A 59 10.36 -0.04 -7.17
CA ASN A 59 10.46 -1.46 -6.79
C ASN A 59 9.10 -2.00 -6.29
N VAL A 60 9.05 -3.30 -6.06
CA VAL A 60 8.01 -3.98 -5.27
C VAL A 60 8.65 -4.51 -3.99
N ILE A 61 8.05 -4.21 -2.84
CA ILE A 61 8.56 -4.60 -1.53
C ILE A 61 7.42 -5.02 -0.61
N ASP A 62 7.75 -5.84 0.37
CA ASP A 62 6.88 -6.15 1.49
C ASP A 62 7.11 -5.17 2.64
N ILE A 63 6.02 -4.69 3.22
CA ILE A 63 6.03 -3.77 4.36
C ILE A 63 5.14 -4.27 5.49
N THR A 64 5.40 -3.77 6.69
CA THR A 64 4.54 -4.04 7.84
C THR A 64 3.26 -3.20 7.79
N ALA A 65 2.23 -3.63 8.53
CA ALA A 65 1.00 -2.84 8.69
C ALA A 65 1.28 -1.43 9.25
N ASN A 66 2.24 -1.28 10.18
CA ASN A 66 2.62 0.01 10.73
C ASN A 66 3.21 0.93 9.65
N GLN A 67 4.11 0.41 8.81
CA GLN A 67 4.67 1.18 7.69
C GLN A 67 3.60 1.56 6.67
N ALA A 68 2.64 0.67 6.41
CA ALA A 68 1.51 0.99 5.55
C ALA A 68 0.66 2.13 6.12
N HIS A 69 0.41 2.14 7.43
CA HIS A 69 -0.26 3.25 8.12
C HIS A 69 0.54 4.55 8.08
N GLU A 70 1.87 4.50 8.28
CA GLU A 70 2.74 5.67 8.20
C GLU A 70 2.76 6.30 6.80
N LEU A 71 2.67 5.47 5.76
CA LEU A 71 2.50 5.94 4.38
C LEU A 71 1.12 6.56 4.13
N GLY A 72 0.12 6.24 4.96
CA GLY A 72 -1.25 6.73 4.84
C GLY A 72 -2.21 5.75 4.15
N PHE A 73 -1.85 4.47 4.02
CA PHE A 73 -2.77 3.46 3.51
C PHE A 73 -3.83 3.09 4.55
N ILE A 74 -5.01 2.74 4.05
CA ILE A 74 -6.04 2.10 4.87
C ILE A 74 -5.70 0.61 4.94
N VAL A 75 -5.31 0.15 6.12
CA VAL A 75 -5.15 -1.27 6.45
C VAL A 75 -6.45 -1.72 7.10
N ARG A 76 -7.18 -2.63 6.43
CA ARG A 76 -8.43 -3.20 6.93
C ARG A 76 -8.16 -4.50 7.65
N GLU A 77 -8.85 -4.73 8.76
CA GLU A 77 -8.81 -6.01 9.44
C GLU A 77 -9.71 -7.03 8.71
N LYS A 78 -9.36 -8.32 8.81
CA LYS A 78 -10.11 -9.43 8.17
C LYS A 78 -11.60 -9.45 8.55
N SER A 79 -11.95 -9.00 9.76
CA SER A 79 -13.32 -8.90 10.28
C SER A 79 -14.20 -7.98 9.43
N GLU A 80 -13.67 -6.83 9.00
CA GLU A 80 -14.37 -5.85 8.17
C GLU A 80 -14.58 -6.37 6.73
N VAL A 81 -13.64 -7.18 6.23
CA VAL A 81 -13.72 -7.73 4.87
C VAL A 81 -14.72 -8.88 4.77
N ALA A 82 -14.86 -9.69 5.82
CA ALA A 82 -15.88 -10.74 5.91
C ALA A 82 -17.31 -10.17 5.81
N ALA A 83 -17.56 -9.01 6.42
CA ALA A 83 -18.84 -8.32 6.33
C ALA A 83 -19.16 -7.84 4.90
N TYR A 84 -18.15 -7.36 4.15
CA TYR A 84 -18.32 -7.00 2.73
C TYR A 84 -18.59 -8.23 1.85
N GLY A 85 -17.85 -9.33 2.08
CA GLY A 85 -18.08 -10.59 1.37
C GLY A 85 -19.52 -11.06 1.48
N PHE A 86 -20.09 -11.03 2.70
CA PHE A 86 -21.49 -11.39 2.95
C PHE A 86 -22.49 -10.49 2.21
N ALA A 87 -22.25 -9.17 2.18
CA ALA A 87 -23.15 -8.19 1.58
C ALA A 87 -23.17 -8.19 0.04
N VAL A 88 -22.14 -8.74 -0.62
CA VAL A 88 -22.08 -8.82 -2.10
C VAL A 88 -22.69 -10.13 -2.62
N THR A 89 -22.78 -11.16 -1.78
CA THR A 89 -23.37 -12.48 -2.14
C THR A 89 -24.82 -12.68 -1.70
N ALA A 90 -25.37 -11.80 -0.85
CA ALA A 90 -26.79 -11.81 -0.44
C ALA A 90 -27.64 -10.98 -1.41
#